data_AF-I1C8W8-F1
#
_entry.id   AF-I1C8W8-F1
#
_cell.length_a   1.000
_cell.length_b   1.000
_cell.length_c   1.000
_cell.angle_alpha   90.00
_cell.angle_beta   90.00
_cell.angle_gamma   90.00
#
_symmetry.space_group_name_H-M   'P 1'
#
loop_
_entity.id
_entity.type
_entity.pdbx_description
1 polymer ?
#
loop_
_entity_poly.entity_id
_entity_poly.type
_entity_poly.pdbx_seq_one_letter_code
_entity_poly.pdbx_strand_id
1 'polypeptide(L)'
;MLGLENWRILDVYHPTTRVVALLVHNEYASTATSKLDTAGIKLITDFDPRDPANLRDVKYKDLSENEKQQKMVQIHTSHLLTALDRMRPTVRSAVARDFIAKQWITSQVYADHIKTPTPTSTPVDTDMDEATQPVPADLLFLTETWLLPPLKFLTDWKQYHTYAIPVDNSFRGEMGISLLVHPDCPHQVTHFPSSSPYVLSVQVSNLLIHCIYQPPALSVDEAIAVLDSLPAQSHPSQHNTIICGDFNARHREWLGDHRTSTRGIALHSWVVENGLTCWNTELAYGIPTYNVHTRFSSITGNHHQSVIDLFLSTQELHNAQLKVHDDLSLGSDHSPLALSCLVPPPSPSPNHPRLLWNLSRLSEHDCTYVQLCKDKIRPFLQLLQEYTVADKTGAQK
;
A
#
# COMPACT_ATOMS: atom_id res chain seq x y z
N MET A 1 -22.58 7.40 5.42
CA MET A 1 -21.27 7.37 6.12
C MET A 1 -21.44 8.07 7.47
N LEU A 2 -20.93 7.53 8.58
CA LEU A 2 -21.16 8.04 9.96
C LEU A 2 -20.47 9.39 10.27
N GLY A 3 -19.69 9.93 9.33
CA GLY A 3 -19.01 11.23 9.49
C GLY A 3 -17.91 11.27 10.54
N LEU A 4 -17.49 10.12 11.09
CA LEU A 4 -16.41 10.06 12.08
C LEU A 4 -15.05 10.37 11.43
N GLU A 5 -14.23 11.15 12.13
CA GLU A 5 -12.86 11.48 11.73
C GLU A 5 -11.91 10.33 12.10
N ASN A 6 -11.54 9.52 11.11
CA ASN A 6 -10.70 8.32 11.33
C ASN A 6 -9.39 8.63 12.07
N TRP A 7 -8.76 9.79 11.82
CA TRP A 7 -7.50 10.18 12.47
C TRP A 7 -7.62 10.49 13.97
N ARG A 8 -8.85 10.68 14.47
CA ARG A 8 -9.15 10.86 15.90
C ARG A 8 -9.48 9.53 16.61
N ILE A 9 -9.55 8.43 15.87
CA ILE A 9 -9.75 7.07 16.39
C ILE A 9 -8.38 6.41 16.55
N LEU A 10 -8.02 6.08 17.78
CA LEU A 10 -6.72 5.54 18.18
C LEU A 10 -6.67 4.01 18.07
N ASP A 11 -7.80 3.34 18.29
CA ASP A 11 -7.95 1.89 18.17
C ASP A 11 -9.42 1.51 17.98
N VAL A 12 -9.67 0.37 17.36
CA VAL A 12 -11.01 -0.21 17.17
C VAL A 12 -10.96 -1.68 17.56
N TYR A 13 -11.83 -2.09 18.48
CA TYR A 13 -11.88 -3.49 18.89
C TYR A 13 -13.31 -3.99 19.10
N HIS A 14 -13.48 -5.30 18.98
CA HIS A 14 -14.77 -5.99 19.14
C HIS A 14 -14.74 -6.83 20.43
N PRO A 15 -15.22 -6.32 21.57
CA PRO A 15 -15.18 -7.04 22.84
C PRO A 15 -16.06 -8.29 22.85
N THR A 16 -17.19 -8.23 22.16
CA THR A 16 -18.14 -9.33 22.06
C THR A 16 -19.01 -9.15 20.82
N THR A 17 -19.89 -10.12 20.56
CA THR A 17 -20.80 -10.08 19.41
C THR A 17 -21.70 -8.85 19.47
N ARG A 18 -21.78 -8.10 18.37
CA ARG A 18 -22.60 -6.88 18.20
C ARG A 18 -22.15 -5.67 19.02
N VAL A 19 -20.97 -5.70 19.61
CA VAL A 19 -20.38 -4.53 20.29
C VAL A 19 -19.11 -4.12 19.56
N VAL A 20 -18.98 -2.83 19.31
CA VAL A 20 -17.76 -2.21 18.78
C VAL A 20 -17.32 -1.16 19.79
N ALA A 21 -16.07 -1.22 20.18
CA ALA A 21 -15.45 -0.23 21.04
C ALA A 21 -14.46 0.60 20.23
N LEU A 22 -14.56 1.92 20.40
CA LEU A 22 -13.68 2.89 19.76
C LEU A 22 -12.86 3.56 20.84
N LEU A 23 -11.53 3.48 20.71
CA LEU A 23 -10.64 4.33 21.50
C LEU A 23 -10.45 5.64 20.73
N VAL A 24 -10.77 6.77 21.36
CA VAL A 24 -10.69 8.10 20.73
C VAL A 24 -9.99 9.09 21.64
N HIS A 25 -9.47 10.17 21.07
CA HIS A 25 -8.96 11.28 21.88
C HIS A 25 -10.08 11.93 22.71
N ASN A 26 -9.80 12.33 23.95
CA ASN A 26 -10.81 12.90 24.86
C ASN A 26 -11.56 14.10 24.27
N GLU A 27 -10.84 14.99 23.56
CA GLU A 27 -11.45 16.15 22.88
C GLU A 27 -12.43 15.78 21.76
N TYR A 28 -12.31 14.57 21.21
CA TYR A 28 -13.16 14.09 20.12
C TYR A 28 -14.33 13.24 20.61
N ALA A 29 -14.31 12.79 21.87
CA ALA A 29 -15.30 11.87 22.41
C ALA A 29 -16.74 12.42 22.27
N SER A 30 -16.99 13.68 22.63
CA SER A 30 -18.32 14.29 22.51
C SER A 30 -18.81 14.37 21.06
N THR A 31 -17.93 14.77 20.14
CA THR A 31 -18.21 14.81 18.69
C THR A 31 -18.50 13.42 18.14
N ALA A 32 -17.71 12.41 18.54
CA ALA A 32 -17.91 11.03 18.11
C ALA A 32 -19.27 10.49 18.60
N THR A 33 -19.58 10.67 19.88
CA THR A 33 -20.85 10.23 20.46
C THR A 33 -22.05 10.91 19.80
N SER A 34 -21.98 12.22 19.55
CA SER A 34 -23.07 12.95 18.86
C SER A 34 -23.31 12.46 17.43
N LYS A 35 -22.23 12.18 16.68
CA LYS A 35 -22.33 11.62 15.31
C LYS A 35 -22.92 10.20 15.31
N LEU A 36 -22.54 9.37 16.27
CA LEU A 36 -23.10 8.02 16.44
C LEU A 36 -24.59 8.07 16.80
N ASP A 37 -24.98 8.94 17.73
CA ASP A 37 -26.37 9.12 18.14
C ASP A 37 -27.25 9.61 16.99
N THR A 38 -26.76 10.57 16.20
CA THR A 38 -27.44 11.07 14.98
C THR A 38 -27.68 9.94 13.98
N ALA A 39 -26.79 8.95 13.93
CA ALA A 39 -26.91 7.78 13.07
C ALA A 39 -27.74 6.64 13.68
N GLY A 40 -28.36 6.84 14.85
CA GLY A 40 -29.14 5.84 15.56
C GLY A 40 -28.31 4.76 16.28
N ILE A 41 -26.99 4.97 16.40
CA ILE A 41 -26.09 4.06 17.11
C ILE A 41 -26.03 4.49 18.57
N LYS A 42 -26.68 3.71 19.43
CA LYS A 42 -26.72 3.97 20.88
C LYS A 42 -25.39 3.60 21.53
N LEU A 43 -24.83 4.54 22.29
CA LEU A 43 -23.68 4.28 23.15
C LEU A 43 -24.10 3.39 24.32
N ILE A 44 -23.31 2.36 24.61
CA ILE A 44 -23.47 1.53 25.80
C ILE A 44 -22.60 2.14 26.90
N THR A 45 -23.23 2.69 27.94
CA THR A 45 -22.54 3.47 28.99
C THR A 45 -22.03 2.63 30.15
N ASP A 46 -22.56 1.42 30.31
CA ASP A 46 -22.33 0.51 31.43
C ASP A 46 -21.66 -0.81 30.98
N PHE A 47 -21.03 -0.82 29.81
CA PHE A 47 -20.34 -1.99 29.30
C PHE A 47 -19.05 -2.27 30.09
N ASP A 48 -18.97 -3.41 30.78
CA ASP A 48 -17.72 -3.90 31.37
C ASP A 48 -17.03 -4.86 30.38
N PRO A 49 -15.87 -4.48 29.80
CA PRO A 49 -15.15 -5.34 28.87
C PRO A 49 -14.55 -6.60 29.51
N ARG A 50 -14.55 -6.70 30.84
CA ARG A 50 -14.04 -7.85 31.59
C ARG A 50 -15.15 -8.79 32.07
N ASP A 51 -16.42 -8.48 31.82
CA ASP A 51 -17.54 -9.33 32.23
C ASP A 51 -17.46 -10.73 31.57
N PRO A 52 -17.53 -11.84 32.33
CA PRO A 52 -17.50 -13.21 31.79
C PRO A 52 -18.59 -13.48 30.76
N ALA A 53 -19.73 -12.79 30.82
CA ALA A 53 -20.83 -12.94 29.86
C ALA A 53 -20.47 -12.50 28.44
N ASN A 54 -19.37 -11.76 28.28
CA ASN A 54 -18.83 -11.38 26.97
C ASN A 54 -18.10 -12.54 26.27
N LEU A 55 -17.67 -13.57 27.01
CA LEU A 55 -16.96 -14.74 26.47
C LEU A 55 -17.92 -15.77 25.87
N ARG A 56 -18.35 -15.52 24.62
CA ARG A 56 -19.39 -16.31 23.94
C ARG A 56 -18.86 -17.37 22.96
N ASP A 57 -17.55 -17.56 22.90
CA ASP A 57 -16.92 -18.55 22.02
C ASP A 57 -17.24 -19.97 22.50
N VAL A 58 -17.73 -20.82 21.59
CA VAL A 58 -18.12 -22.22 21.88
C VAL A 58 -16.97 -23.01 22.50
N LYS A 59 -15.71 -22.65 22.19
CA LYS A 59 -14.53 -23.31 22.75
C LYS A 59 -14.35 -23.11 24.26
N TYR A 60 -15.05 -22.14 24.86
CA TYR A 60 -14.97 -21.81 26.29
C TYR A 60 -16.27 -22.09 27.04
N LYS A 61 -17.24 -22.78 26.41
CA LYS A 61 -18.55 -23.06 27.00
C LYS A 61 -18.48 -23.84 28.32
N ASP A 62 -17.47 -24.70 28.45
CA ASP A 62 -17.30 -25.62 29.58
C ASP A 62 -16.48 -25.00 30.74
N LEU A 63 -16.01 -23.75 30.59
CA LEU A 63 -15.33 -23.02 31.67
C LEU A 63 -16.33 -22.59 32.76
N SER A 64 -15.90 -22.65 34.02
CA SER A 64 -16.62 -22.03 35.13
C SER A 64 -16.67 -20.50 34.99
N GLU A 65 -17.62 -19.85 35.65
CA GLU A 65 -17.75 -18.38 35.60
C GLU A 65 -16.48 -17.66 36.08
N ASN A 66 -15.78 -18.20 37.07
CA ASN A 66 -14.51 -17.66 37.54
C ASN A 66 -13.40 -17.78 36.48
N GLU A 67 -13.32 -18.91 35.77
CA GLU A 67 -12.36 -19.11 34.68
C GLU A 67 -12.67 -18.20 33.48
N LYS A 68 -13.94 -17.99 33.16
CA LYS A 68 -14.36 -17.02 32.14
C LYS A 68 -13.97 -15.60 32.53
N GLN A 69 -14.18 -15.22 33.80
CA GLN A 69 -13.80 -13.92 34.32
C GLN A 69 -12.30 -13.67 34.19
N GLN A 70 -11.47 -14.65 34.59
CA GLN A 70 -10.01 -14.57 34.43
C GLN A 70 -9.61 -14.48 32.96
N LYS A 71 -10.27 -15.25 32.08
CA LYS A 71 -9.99 -15.25 30.65
C LYS A 71 -10.33 -13.93 29.99
N MET A 72 -11.45 -13.32 30.35
CA MET A 72 -11.84 -12.00 29.84
C MET A 72 -10.89 -10.90 30.29
N VAL A 73 -10.43 -10.93 31.54
CA VAL A 73 -9.37 -10.04 32.03
C VAL A 73 -8.09 -10.21 31.20
N GLN A 74 -7.67 -11.45 30.95
CA GLN A 74 -6.50 -11.75 30.13
C GLN A 74 -6.65 -11.24 28.69
N ILE A 75 -7.78 -11.51 28.04
CA ILE A 75 -8.05 -11.08 26.65
C ILE A 75 -8.05 -9.57 26.56
N HIS A 76 -8.77 -8.89 27.46
CA HIS A 76 -8.84 -7.44 27.48
C HIS A 76 -7.46 -6.83 27.71
N THR A 77 -6.69 -7.34 28.68
CA THR A 77 -5.32 -6.88 28.96
C THR A 77 -4.41 -7.04 27.75
N SER A 78 -4.42 -8.22 27.11
CA SER A 78 -3.65 -8.51 25.89
C SER A 78 -4.00 -7.55 24.75
N HIS A 79 -5.28 -7.25 24.55
CA HIS A 79 -5.73 -6.29 23.54
C HIS A 79 -5.22 -4.88 23.85
N LEU A 80 -5.33 -4.41 25.10
CA LEU A 80 -4.86 -3.07 25.46
C LEU A 80 -3.34 -2.92 25.24
N LEU A 81 -2.56 -3.94 25.60
CA LEU A 81 -1.11 -3.93 25.38
C LEU A 81 -0.78 -3.94 23.87
N THR A 82 -1.47 -4.77 23.09
CA THR A 82 -1.32 -4.81 21.62
C THR A 82 -1.70 -3.47 20.98
N ALA A 83 -2.74 -2.81 21.47
CA ALA A 83 -3.14 -1.48 21.00
C ALA A 83 -2.04 -0.45 21.28
N LEU A 84 -1.41 -0.50 22.46
CA LEU A 84 -0.29 0.38 22.81
C LEU A 84 0.92 0.18 21.88
N ASP A 85 1.22 -1.06 21.47
CA ASP A 85 2.34 -1.36 20.57
C ASP A 85 2.19 -0.68 19.20
N ARG A 86 0.94 -0.58 18.71
CA ARG A 86 0.61 0.07 17.43
C ARG A 86 0.61 1.60 17.50
N MET A 87 0.62 2.18 18.70
CA MET A 87 0.59 3.64 18.88
C MET A 87 1.98 4.25 18.82
N ARG A 88 2.07 5.47 18.26
CA ARG A 88 3.29 6.29 18.29
C ARG A 88 3.73 6.52 19.75
N PRO A 89 5.04 6.57 20.07
CA PRO A 89 5.54 6.71 21.44
C PRO A 89 4.91 7.87 22.23
N THR A 90 4.73 9.02 21.59
CA THR A 90 4.15 10.23 22.20
C THR A 90 2.69 10.04 22.63
N VAL A 91 1.91 9.23 21.91
CA VAL A 91 0.51 8.91 22.21
C VAL A 91 0.42 7.73 23.17
N ARG A 92 1.27 6.71 22.97
CA ARG A 92 1.34 5.48 23.78
C ARG A 92 1.41 5.78 25.28
N SER A 93 2.32 6.67 25.69
CA SER A 93 2.48 7.00 27.12
C SER A 93 1.27 7.70 27.72
N ALA A 94 0.51 8.48 26.95
CA ALA A 94 -0.71 9.12 27.43
C ALA A 94 -1.84 8.09 27.59
N VAL A 95 -2.02 7.21 26.60
CA VAL A 95 -3.05 6.16 26.63
C VAL A 95 -2.75 5.10 27.70
N ALA A 96 -1.49 4.70 27.88
CA ALA A 96 -1.11 3.75 28.92
C ALA A 96 -1.43 4.28 30.32
N ARG A 97 -1.17 5.58 30.58
CA ARG A 97 -1.54 6.22 31.86
C ARG A 97 -3.05 6.19 32.09
N ASP A 98 -3.85 6.40 31.05
CA ASP A 98 -5.30 6.32 31.13
C ASP A 98 -5.79 4.89 31.42
N PHE A 99 -5.23 3.87 30.78
CA PHE A 99 -5.54 2.46 31.08
C PHE A 99 -5.17 2.05 32.51
N ILE A 100 -4.05 2.56 33.02
CA ILE A 100 -3.63 2.35 34.42
C ILE A 100 -4.60 3.04 35.38
N ALA A 101 -5.01 4.28 35.08
CA ALA A 101 -5.97 5.02 35.90
C ALA A 101 -7.34 4.31 35.96
N LYS A 102 -7.74 3.67 34.86
CA LYS A 102 -8.95 2.83 34.79
C LYS A 102 -8.79 1.45 35.43
N GLN A 103 -7.61 1.12 35.95
CA GLN A 103 -7.27 -0.20 36.51
C GLN A 103 -7.50 -1.35 35.52
N TRP A 104 -7.35 -1.08 34.22
CA TRP A 104 -7.44 -2.09 33.18
C TRP A 104 -6.13 -2.84 32.99
N ILE A 105 -5.02 -2.15 33.22
CA ILE A 105 -3.67 -2.72 33.34
C ILE A 105 -2.99 -2.12 34.58
N THR A 106 -1.97 -2.79 35.12
CA THR A 106 -1.18 -2.24 36.23
C THR A 106 0.09 -1.57 35.70
N SER A 107 0.66 -0.63 36.48
CA SER A 107 1.97 -0.04 36.15
C SER A 107 3.05 -1.10 35.98
N GLN A 108 2.97 -2.20 36.76
CA GLN A 108 3.90 -3.33 36.66
C GLN A 108 3.69 -4.09 35.36
N VAL A 109 2.46 -4.41 34.97
CA VAL A 109 2.16 -5.08 33.69
C VAL A 109 2.62 -4.24 32.50
N TYR A 110 2.41 -2.92 32.54
CA TYR A 110 2.92 -2.03 31.50
C TYR A 110 4.44 -1.94 31.50
N ALA A 111 5.07 -1.81 32.68
CA ALA A 111 6.53 -1.79 32.83
C ALA A 111 7.18 -3.10 32.36
N ASP A 112 6.54 -4.24 32.63
CA ASP A 112 7.00 -5.55 32.18
C ASP A 112 6.77 -5.69 30.69
N HIS A 113 5.65 -5.22 30.14
CA HIS A 113 5.38 -5.23 28.70
C HIS A 113 6.44 -4.44 27.91
N ILE A 114 6.87 -3.28 28.42
CA ILE A 114 7.96 -2.51 27.79
C ILE A 114 9.37 -3.06 28.06
N LYS A 115 9.54 -3.92 29.08
CA LYS A 115 10.83 -4.54 29.45
C LYS A 115 11.02 -5.94 28.88
N THR A 116 9.93 -6.65 28.59
CA THR A 116 9.96 -8.02 28.09
C THR A 116 10.43 -7.96 26.64
N PRO A 117 11.60 -8.53 26.30
CA PRO A 117 11.92 -8.78 24.92
C PRO A 117 10.91 -9.84 24.46
N THR A 118 10.05 -9.48 23.53
CA THR A 118 9.24 -10.44 22.80
C THR A 118 10.17 -11.60 22.38
N PRO A 119 9.82 -12.89 22.54
CA PRO A 119 10.54 -13.99 21.90
C PRO A 119 10.26 -13.97 20.38
N THR A 120 10.56 -12.83 19.75
CA THR A 120 10.90 -12.57 18.34
C THR A 120 11.46 -11.15 18.29
N SER A 121 12.56 -10.89 19.00
CA SER A 121 13.43 -9.72 18.80
C SER A 121 14.69 -9.92 19.62
N THR A 122 15.73 -10.49 18.99
CA THR A 122 17.09 -10.42 19.50
C THR A 122 17.60 -8.97 19.52
N PRO A 123 18.57 -8.66 20.39
CA PRO A 123 18.75 -7.36 21.01
C PRO A 123 19.51 -6.37 20.12
N VAL A 124 19.05 -5.12 20.10
CA VAL A 124 19.88 -3.99 19.72
C VAL A 124 20.63 -3.56 20.97
N ASP A 125 21.92 -3.91 21.01
CA ASP A 125 22.88 -3.21 21.85
C ASP A 125 22.82 -1.73 21.51
N THR A 126 22.62 -0.91 22.53
CA THR A 126 22.90 0.51 22.49
C THR A 126 24.40 0.70 22.37
N ASP A 127 24.89 0.65 21.15
CA ASP A 127 25.98 1.53 20.73
C ASP A 127 25.44 2.52 19.70
N MET A 128 25.76 3.77 19.99
CA MET A 128 25.54 5.00 19.24
C MET A 128 25.72 4.85 17.71
N ASP A 129 24.85 5.52 16.96
CA ASP A 129 24.97 5.83 15.52
C ASP A 129 24.85 4.65 14.52
N GLU A 130 23.69 4.00 14.50
CA GLU A 130 23.10 3.68 13.21
C GLU A 130 21.60 3.91 13.31
N ALA A 131 21.14 5.01 12.71
CA ALA A 131 19.73 5.19 12.43
C ALA A 131 19.20 3.86 11.88
N THR A 132 17.98 3.48 12.26
CA THR A 132 17.10 2.81 11.29
C THR A 132 16.99 3.83 10.16
N GLN A 133 17.99 3.83 9.27
CA GLN A 133 18.00 4.64 8.08
C GLN A 133 16.67 4.28 7.45
N PRO A 134 15.74 5.25 7.23
CA PRO A 134 14.69 4.99 6.26
C PRO A 134 15.43 4.44 5.05
N VAL A 135 15.03 3.27 4.53
CA VAL A 135 15.64 2.73 3.30
C VAL A 135 15.73 3.92 2.36
N PRO A 136 16.94 4.38 1.99
CA PRO A 136 17.09 5.62 1.25
C PRO A 136 16.48 5.36 -0.13
N ALA A 137 15.21 5.71 -0.23
CA ALA A 137 14.36 5.40 -1.36
C ALA A 137 13.83 6.72 -1.86
N ASP A 138 14.32 7.12 -3.03
CA ASP A 138 13.80 8.28 -3.75
C ASP A 138 12.31 8.10 -4.11
N LEU A 139 11.92 6.85 -4.37
CA LEU A 139 10.60 6.44 -4.80
C LEU A 139 10.14 5.23 -3.98
N LEU A 140 8.94 5.32 -3.40
CA LEU A 140 8.28 4.23 -2.69
C LEU A 140 6.97 3.89 -3.39
N PHE A 141 6.92 2.73 -4.04
CA PHE A 141 5.70 2.17 -4.60
C PHE A 141 5.01 1.27 -3.58
N LEU A 142 3.69 1.40 -3.48
CA LEU A 142 2.82 0.62 -2.60
C LEU A 142 1.71 0.01 -3.46
N THR A 143 1.53 -1.30 -3.38
CA THR A 143 0.41 -2.05 -3.96
C THR A 143 -0.65 -2.31 -2.89
N GLU A 144 -1.86 -2.71 -3.29
CA GLU A 144 -3.00 -2.98 -2.40
C GLU A 144 -3.31 -1.86 -1.39
N THR A 145 -3.18 -0.63 -1.82
CA THR A 145 -3.34 0.52 -0.91
C THR A 145 -4.76 0.71 -0.40
N TRP A 146 -5.76 0.18 -1.12
CA TRP A 146 -7.20 0.31 -0.82
C TRP A 146 -7.66 1.77 -0.63
N LEU A 147 -6.84 2.71 -1.11
CA LEU A 147 -7.02 4.15 -0.94
C LEU A 147 -8.09 4.64 -1.93
N LEU A 148 -9.18 5.18 -1.42
CA LEU A 148 -10.26 5.74 -2.23
C LEU A 148 -10.05 7.24 -2.50
N PRO A 149 -10.46 7.76 -3.68
CA PRO A 149 -10.38 9.20 -3.94
C PRO A 149 -11.37 9.97 -3.06
N PRO A 150 -11.05 11.19 -2.59
CA PRO A 150 -9.83 11.95 -2.83
C PRO A 150 -8.78 11.81 -1.71
N LEU A 151 -8.79 10.69 -0.96
CA LEU A 151 -7.91 10.50 0.20
C LEU A 151 -6.43 10.46 -0.23
N LYS A 152 -5.54 10.77 0.73
CA LYS A 152 -4.08 10.77 0.57
C LYS A 152 -3.43 10.25 1.84
N PHE A 153 -2.19 9.78 1.73
CA PHE A 153 -1.38 9.45 2.89
C PHE A 153 -0.98 10.72 3.64
N LEU A 154 -0.83 10.61 4.96
CA LEU A 154 -0.43 11.72 5.83
C LEU A 154 1.09 11.86 5.82
N THR A 155 1.62 12.42 4.73
CA THR A 155 3.05 12.65 4.51
C THR A 155 3.26 13.91 3.66
N ASP A 156 4.42 14.54 3.80
CA ASP A 156 4.90 15.64 2.96
C ASP A 156 5.50 15.16 1.62
N TRP A 157 5.66 13.84 1.45
CA TRP A 157 6.10 13.23 0.20
C TRP A 157 5.08 13.52 -0.90
N LYS A 158 5.58 13.77 -2.12
CA LYS A 158 4.70 13.95 -3.28
C LYS A 158 4.06 12.61 -3.62
N GLN A 159 2.76 12.61 -3.87
CA GLN A 159 1.98 11.37 -4.01
C GLN A 159 1.30 11.30 -5.38
N TYR A 160 1.36 10.12 -6.00
CA TYR A 160 0.58 9.78 -7.18
C TYR A 160 -0.18 8.49 -6.92
N HIS A 161 -1.40 8.39 -7.45
CA HIS A 161 -2.29 7.29 -7.14
C HIS A 161 -2.99 6.80 -8.40
N THR A 162 -2.97 5.48 -8.58
CA THR A 162 -4.03 4.73 -9.25
C THR A 162 -4.93 4.27 -8.11
N TYR A 163 -6.01 5.02 -7.86
CA TYR A 163 -6.86 4.81 -6.69
C TYR A 163 -7.55 3.44 -6.70
N ALA A 164 -7.87 2.96 -5.50
CA ALA A 164 -8.63 1.75 -5.28
C ALA A 164 -10.07 1.86 -5.83
N ILE A 165 -10.67 0.71 -6.13
CA ILE A 165 -12.05 0.59 -6.59
C ILE A 165 -12.97 0.44 -5.36
N PRO A 166 -14.09 1.18 -5.27
CA PRO A 166 -15.06 0.99 -4.19
C PRO A 166 -15.69 -0.40 -4.23
N VAL A 167 -15.80 -1.05 -3.07
CA VAL A 167 -16.51 -2.33 -2.92
C VAL A 167 -17.85 -2.08 -2.21
N ASP A 168 -18.91 -2.69 -2.72
CA ASP A 168 -20.25 -2.58 -2.13
C ASP A 168 -20.24 -2.99 -0.65
N ASN A 169 -20.86 -2.15 0.19
CA ASN A 169 -20.93 -2.34 1.64
C ASN A 169 -19.57 -2.37 2.37
N SER A 170 -18.49 -1.88 1.75
CA SER A 170 -17.17 -1.73 2.37
C SER A 170 -16.80 -0.27 2.58
N PHE A 171 -16.11 0.04 3.69
CA PHE A 171 -15.47 1.35 3.92
C PHE A 171 -14.06 1.44 3.32
N ARG A 172 -13.54 0.33 2.78
CA ARG A 172 -12.24 0.23 2.11
C ARG A 172 -12.46 -0.13 0.64
N GLY A 173 -11.63 0.42 -0.23
CA GLY A 173 -11.58 -0.07 -1.61
C GLY A 173 -10.87 -1.43 -1.69
N GLU A 174 -10.82 -1.97 -2.89
CA GLU A 174 -9.91 -3.04 -3.28
C GLU A 174 -8.90 -2.51 -4.30
N MET A 175 -7.80 -3.22 -4.51
CA MET A 175 -6.73 -2.80 -5.44
C MET A 175 -5.99 -1.53 -4.96
N GLY A 176 -5.51 -0.73 -5.91
CA GLY A 176 -4.93 0.58 -5.68
C GLY A 176 -3.41 0.53 -5.58
N ILE A 177 -2.76 1.39 -6.36
CA ILE A 177 -1.30 1.54 -6.40
C ILE A 177 -0.99 2.99 -6.07
N SER A 178 -0.02 3.21 -5.19
CA SER A 178 0.46 4.55 -4.86
C SER A 178 1.96 4.66 -5.00
N LEU A 179 2.42 5.80 -5.48
CA LEU A 179 3.82 6.20 -5.45
C LEU A 179 3.97 7.38 -4.50
N LEU A 180 4.89 7.25 -3.55
CA LEU A 180 5.38 8.34 -2.72
C LEU A 180 6.80 8.71 -3.20
N VAL A 181 7.03 9.99 -3.49
CA VAL A 181 8.33 10.53 -3.91
C VAL A 181 8.94 11.30 -2.75
N HIS A 182 10.15 10.93 -2.36
CA HIS A 182 10.88 11.58 -1.26
C HIS A 182 11.07 13.08 -1.56
N PRO A 183 10.91 13.98 -0.57
CA PRO A 183 11.10 15.43 -0.77
C PRO A 183 12.48 15.79 -1.34
N ASP A 184 13.51 15.03 -0.94
CA ASP A 184 14.90 15.21 -1.40
C ASP A 184 15.24 14.45 -2.69
N CYS A 185 14.26 13.81 -3.36
CA CYS A 185 14.50 13.12 -4.63
C CYS A 185 15.11 14.10 -5.66
N PRO A 186 16.33 13.85 -6.17
CA PRO A 186 17.04 14.81 -7.00
C PRO A 186 16.45 14.93 -8.41
N HIS A 187 15.61 13.97 -8.82
CA HIS A 187 15.05 13.89 -10.15
C HIS A 187 13.59 14.32 -10.20
N GLN A 188 13.23 15.05 -11.26
CA GLN A 188 11.83 15.34 -11.52
C GLN A 188 11.08 14.04 -11.87
N VAL A 189 10.02 13.77 -11.11
CA VAL A 189 9.09 12.66 -11.39
C VAL A 189 7.90 13.16 -12.19
N THR A 190 7.70 12.59 -13.37
CA THR A 190 6.54 12.86 -14.25
C THR A 190 5.60 11.67 -14.24
N HIS A 191 4.35 11.87 -13.84
CA HIS A 191 3.34 10.82 -13.80
C HIS A 191 2.54 10.76 -15.11
N PHE A 192 2.33 9.54 -15.61
CA PHE A 192 1.49 9.25 -16.78
C PHE A 192 0.21 8.56 -16.32
N PRO A 193 -0.93 9.28 -16.32
CA PRO A 193 -2.21 8.70 -15.93
C PRO A 193 -2.56 7.49 -16.81
N SER A 194 -3.01 6.41 -16.16
CA SER A 194 -3.53 5.23 -16.84
C SER A 194 -5.02 5.08 -16.52
N SER A 195 -5.79 4.55 -17.48
CA SER A 195 -7.16 4.08 -17.22
C SER A 195 -7.19 2.68 -16.62
N SER A 196 -6.06 1.96 -16.65
CA SER A 196 -5.94 0.64 -16.05
C SER A 196 -5.86 0.74 -14.52
N PRO A 197 -6.69 0.01 -13.76
CA PRO A 197 -6.58 -0.04 -12.30
C PRO A 197 -5.36 -0.84 -11.81
N TYR A 198 -4.65 -1.52 -12.72
CA TYR A 198 -3.56 -2.43 -12.43
C TYR A 198 -2.18 -1.80 -12.56
N VAL A 199 -2.07 -0.52 -12.98
CA VAL A 199 -0.79 0.10 -13.36
C VAL A 199 -0.70 1.54 -12.85
N LEU A 200 0.46 1.93 -12.34
CA LEU A 200 0.88 3.31 -12.11
C LEU A 200 2.20 3.56 -12.84
N SER A 201 2.24 4.57 -13.70
CA SER A 201 3.36 4.82 -14.60
C SER A 201 4.01 6.17 -14.33
N VAL A 202 5.33 6.21 -14.19
CA VAL A 202 6.10 7.45 -14.05
C VAL A 202 7.38 7.44 -14.86
N GLN A 203 7.89 8.61 -15.19
CA GLN A 203 9.27 8.80 -15.61
C GLN A 203 10.08 9.48 -14.51
N VAL A 204 11.28 8.97 -14.28
CA VAL A 204 12.31 9.56 -13.41
C VAL A 204 13.66 9.48 -14.13
N SER A 205 14.38 10.59 -14.24
CA SER A 205 15.59 10.66 -15.08
C SER A 205 15.32 10.13 -16.51
N ASN A 206 16.09 9.14 -16.95
CA ASN A 206 15.94 8.42 -18.23
C ASN A 206 15.16 7.10 -18.11
N LEU A 207 14.55 6.82 -16.96
CA LEU A 207 13.80 5.59 -16.70
C LEU A 207 12.30 5.84 -16.84
N LEU A 208 11.61 4.98 -17.58
CA LEU A 208 10.17 4.78 -17.46
C LEU A 208 9.94 3.67 -16.43
N ILE A 209 9.04 3.87 -15.47
CA ILE A 209 8.73 2.89 -14.43
C ILE A 209 7.23 2.63 -14.44
N HIS A 210 6.86 1.37 -14.59
CA HIS A 210 5.51 0.85 -14.43
C HIS A 210 5.45 0.02 -13.16
N CYS A 211 4.77 0.52 -12.13
CA CYS A 211 4.40 -0.29 -11.00
C CYS A 211 3.05 -0.95 -11.28
N ILE A 212 2.99 -2.27 -11.12
CA ILE A 212 1.79 -3.06 -11.37
C ILE A 212 1.31 -3.78 -10.11
N TYR A 213 0.00 -4.01 -10.06
CA TYR A 213 -0.61 -4.92 -9.11
C TYR A 213 -1.63 -5.77 -9.86
N GLN A 214 -1.34 -7.06 -10.00
CA GLN A 214 -2.23 -8.03 -10.63
C GLN A 214 -2.88 -8.89 -9.54
N PRO A 215 -4.19 -8.75 -9.28
CA PRO A 215 -4.82 -9.45 -8.18
C PRO A 215 -4.82 -10.96 -8.41
N PRO A 216 -4.83 -11.79 -7.36
CA PRO A 216 -4.84 -13.24 -7.51
C PRO A 216 -6.01 -13.75 -8.35
N ALA A 217 -7.16 -13.05 -8.33
CA ALA A 217 -8.37 -13.42 -9.05
C ALA A 217 -8.36 -13.10 -10.57
N LEU A 218 -7.39 -12.30 -11.06
CA LEU A 218 -7.32 -11.91 -12.46
C LEU A 218 -7.15 -13.15 -13.38
N SER A 219 -7.80 -13.21 -14.55
CA SER A 219 -7.50 -14.34 -15.45
C SER A 219 -6.07 -14.24 -16.01
N VAL A 220 -5.54 -15.35 -16.52
CA VAL A 220 -4.20 -15.35 -17.16
C VAL A 220 -4.18 -14.43 -18.37
N ASP A 221 -5.22 -14.49 -19.21
CA ASP A 221 -5.33 -13.67 -20.42
C ASP A 221 -5.42 -12.18 -20.09
N GLU A 222 -6.20 -11.80 -19.08
CA GLU A 222 -6.25 -10.40 -18.62
C GLU A 222 -4.93 -9.94 -18.03
N ALA A 223 -4.24 -10.80 -17.26
CA ALA A 223 -2.93 -10.48 -16.69
C ALA A 223 -1.88 -10.20 -17.78
N ILE A 224 -1.85 -11.01 -18.85
CA ILE A 224 -0.95 -10.78 -19.99
C ILE A 224 -1.38 -9.57 -20.79
N ALA A 225 -2.68 -9.36 -21.02
CA ALA A 225 -3.18 -8.18 -21.73
C ALA A 225 -2.80 -6.85 -21.03
N VAL A 226 -2.76 -6.85 -19.69
CA VAL A 226 -2.23 -5.70 -18.92
C VAL A 226 -0.76 -5.45 -19.26
N LEU A 227 0.06 -6.49 -19.33
CA LEU A 227 1.49 -6.38 -19.66
C LEU A 227 1.71 -5.94 -21.11
N ASP A 228 0.97 -6.51 -22.07
CA ASP A 228 1.01 -6.13 -23.49
C ASP A 228 0.61 -4.67 -23.73
N SER A 229 -0.20 -4.10 -22.84
CA SER A 229 -0.61 -2.70 -22.94
C SER A 229 0.45 -1.70 -22.44
N LEU A 230 1.53 -2.17 -21.82
CA LEU A 230 2.57 -1.31 -21.26
C LEU A 230 3.46 -0.74 -22.38
N PRO A 231 3.58 0.60 -22.50
CA PRO A 231 4.48 1.18 -23.48
C PRO A 231 5.93 0.94 -23.07
N ALA A 232 6.73 0.33 -23.95
CA ALA A 232 8.18 0.21 -23.73
C ALA A 232 8.89 1.57 -23.71
N GLN A 233 8.29 2.61 -24.31
CA GLN A 233 8.77 3.99 -24.32
C GLN A 233 7.58 4.94 -24.57
N SER A 234 7.48 6.02 -23.81
CA SER A 234 6.50 7.11 -24.02
C SER A 234 7.14 8.44 -24.39
N HIS A 235 8.46 8.58 -24.21
CA HIS A 235 9.22 9.76 -24.59
C HIS A 235 10.66 9.39 -25.03
N PRO A 236 11.26 10.06 -26.04
CA PRO A 236 12.61 9.74 -26.53
C PRO A 236 13.74 9.84 -25.50
N SER A 237 13.53 10.56 -24.39
CA SER A 237 14.49 10.65 -23.29
C SER A 237 14.53 9.42 -22.39
N GLN A 238 13.60 8.49 -22.58
CA GLN A 238 13.55 7.24 -21.82
C GLN A 238 14.40 6.21 -22.55
N HIS A 239 15.39 5.67 -21.86
CA HIS A 239 16.33 4.71 -22.44
C HIS A 239 16.17 3.30 -21.86
N ASN A 240 15.51 3.17 -20.71
CA ASN A 240 15.19 1.88 -20.10
C ASN A 240 13.83 1.98 -19.42
N THR A 241 13.10 0.87 -19.44
CA THR A 241 11.79 0.73 -18.79
C THR A 241 11.88 -0.34 -17.73
N ILE A 242 11.48 0.00 -16.51
CA ILE A 242 11.36 -0.90 -15.37
C ILE A 242 9.89 -1.24 -15.18
N ILE A 243 9.58 -2.52 -15.02
CA ILE A 243 8.25 -3.00 -14.64
C ILE A 243 8.40 -3.68 -13.28
N CYS A 244 7.67 -3.23 -12.27
CA CYS A 244 7.80 -3.76 -10.92
C CYS A 244 6.47 -3.88 -10.18
N GLY A 245 6.46 -4.55 -9.04
CA GLY A 245 5.29 -4.71 -8.18
C GLY A 245 4.87 -6.17 -8.06
N ASP A 246 3.61 -6.41 -7.70
CA ASP A 246 3.09 -7.75 -7.42
C ASP A 246 2.35 -8.33 -8.64
N PHE A 247 2.92 -9.41 -9.18
CA PHE A 247 2.42 -10.11 -10.35
C PHE A 247 1.45 -11.24 -9.99
N ASN A 248 1.43 -11.68 -8.72
CA ASN A 248 0.73 -12.89 -8.26
C ASN A 248 0.99 -14.10 -9.17
N ALA A 249 2.22 -14.23 -9.67
CA ALA A 249 2.63 -15.22 -10.66
C ALA A 249 3.88 -15.93 -10.16
N ARG A 250 3.80 -17.26 -10.05
CA ARG A 250 4.82 -18.09 -9.40
C ARG A 250 5.50 -19.00 -10.41
N HIS A 251 6.82 -19.09 -10.38
CA HIS A 251 7.59 -19.95 -11.27
C HIS A 251 8.83 -20.55 -10.59
N ARG A 252 8.91 -21.89 -10.52
CA ARG A 252 9.96 -22.59 -9.77
C ARG A 252 11.35 -22.38 -10.36
N GLU A 253 11.55 -22.75 -11.61
CA GLU A 253 12.91 -22.77 -12.20
C GLU A 253 13.46 -21.36 -12.43
N TRP A 254 12.61 -20.44 -12.90
CA TRP A 254 12.95 -19.05 -13.17
C TRP A 254 13.17 -18.18 -11.93
N LEU A 255 12.33 -18.29 -10.89
CA LEU A 255 12.37 -17.40 -9.73
C LEU A 255 12.91 -18.05 -8.45
N GLY A 256 13.13 -19.37 -8.47
CA GLY A 256 13.45 -20.15 -7.26
C GLY A 256 12.24 -20.36 -6.34
N ASP A 257 11.01 -20.14 -6.83
CA ASP A 257 9.78 -20.39 -6.07
C ASP A 257 9.57 -21.90 -5.83
N HIS A 258 8.83 -22.28 -4.80
CA HIS A 258 8.52 -23.70 -4.57
C HIS A 258 7.48 -24.29 -5.53
N ARG A 259 6.76 -23.48 -6.34
CA ARG A 259 5.78 -23.94 -7.35
C ARG A 259 5.85 -23.13 -8.63
N THR A 260 5.35 -23.74 -9.69
CA THR A 260 5.01 -23.06 -10.94
C THR A 260 3.49 -23.01 -11.08
N SER A 261 2.97 -21.83 -11.41
CA SER A 261 1.56 -21.54 -11.67
C SER A 261 1.34 -21.31 -13.16
N THR A 262 0.11 -21.49 -13.66
CA THR A 262 -0.22 -21.18 -15.06
C THR A 262 0.07 -19.72 -15.41
N ARG A 263 -0.25 -18.78 -14.51
CA ARG A 263 0.10 -17.36 -14.68
C ARG A 263 1.61 -17.15 -14.71
N GLY A 264 2.37 -17.84 -13.87
CA GLY A 264 3.83 -17.78 -13.88
C GLY A 264 4.47 -18.32 -15.16
N ILE A 265 3.90 -19.36 -15.77
CA ILE A 265 4.34 -19.86 -17.09
C ILE A 265 4.12 -18.77 -18.15
N ALA A 266 2.92 -18.20 -18.20
CA ALA A 266 2.58 -17.15 -19.17
C ALA A 266 3.45 -15.90 -18.97
N LEU A 267 3.66 -15.47 -17.73
CA LEU A 267 4.55 -14.35 -17.40
C LEU A 267 5.99 -14.62 -17.86
N HIS A 268 6.53 -15.82 -17.58
CA HIS A 268 7.87 -16.17 -18.00
C HIS A 268 8.01 -16.17 -19.53
N SER A 269 7.05 -16.76 -20.25
CA SER A 269 7.00 -16.69 -21.72
C SER A 269 7.00 -15.24 -22.21
N TRP A 270 6.13 -14.39 -21.65
CA TRP A 270 6.06 -12.97 -22.01
C TRP A 270 7.38 -12.23 -21.76
N VAL A 271 8.04 -12.48 -20.62
CA VAL A 271 9.36 -11.90 -20.29
C VAL A 271 10.42 -12.30 -21.31
N VAL A 272 10.47 -13.59 -21.68
CA VAL A 272 11.44 -14.11 -22.66
C VAL A 272 11.17 -13.55 -24.05
N GLU A 273 9.91 -13.52 -24.48
CA GLU A 273 9.49 -13.02 -25.79
C GLU A 273 9.80 -11.53 -25.97
N ASN A 274 9.70 -10.74 -24.89
CA ASN A 274 10.02 -9.31 -24.88
C ASN A 274 11.48 -9.01 -24.52
N GLY A 275 12.31 -10.04 -24.32
CA GLY A 275 13.74 -9.89 -24.03
C GLY A 275 14.03 -9.11 -22.73
N LEU A 276 13.18 -9.23 -21.73
CA LEU A 276 13.33 -8.50 -20.47
C LEU A 276 14.28 -9.22 -19.50
N THR A 277 15.05 -8.45 -18.74
CA THR A 277 15.85 -8.94 -17.62
C THR A 277 15.00 -9.00 -16.36
N CYS A 278 15.03 -10.13 -15.64
CA CYS A 278 14.39 -10.29 -14.32
C CYS A 278 15.43 -10.16 -13.20
N TRP A 279 15.42 -9.04 -12.47
CA TRP A 279 16.42 -8.78 -11.44
C TRP A 279 16.27 -9.68 -10.22
N ASN A 280 15.07 -10.20 -9.95
CA ASN A 280 14.87 -11.19 -8.91
C ASN A 280 15.62 -12.49 -9.22
N THR A 281 15.65 -12.90 -10.49
CA THR A 281 16.42 -14.09 -10.91
C THR A 281 17.92 -13.86 -10.76
N GLU A 282 18.42 -12.67 -11.13
CA GLU A 282 19.85 -12.37 -11.13
C GLU A 282 20.41 -12.08 -9.73
N LEU A 283 19.64 -11.39 -8.87
CA LEU A 283 20.15 -10.80 -7.63
C LEU A 283 19.48 -11.31 -6.36
N ALA A 284 18.32 -11.99 -6.46
CA ALA A 284 17.53 -12.43 -5.30
C ALA A 284 16.87 -13.80 -5.52
N TYR A 285 17.55 -14.71 -6.24
CA TYR A 285 16.98 -15.99 -6.66
C TYR A 285 16.52 -16.82 -5.46
N GLY A 286 15.25 -17.24 -5.48
CA GLY A 286 14.65 -18.07 -4.43
C GLY A 286 14.42 -17.36 -3.09
N ILE A 287 14.66 -16.04 -2.99
CA ILE A 287 14.37 -15.27 -1.79
C ILE A 287 12.88 -14.91 -1.77
N PRO A 288 12.09 -15.38 -0.78
CA PRO A 288 10.66 -15.11 -0.72
C PRO A 288 10.33 -13.63 -0.57
N THR A 289 9.36 -13.17 -1.34
CA THR A 289 8.79 -11.81 -1.25
C THR A 289 7.44 -11.80 -0.56
N TYR A 290 6.83 -12.96 -0.40
CA TYR A 290 5.54 -13.18 0.26
C TYR A 290 5.65 -14.30 1.29
N ASN A 291 5.11 -14.08 2.49
CA ASN A 291 5.24 -14.94 3.66
C ASN A 291 3.90 -15.08 4.41
N VAL A 292 3.23 -16.23 4.25
CA VAL A 292 1.99 -16.52 5.00
C VAL A 292 2.32 -17.10 6.37
N HIS A 293 2.31 -16.24 7.39
CA HIS A 293 2.55 -16.67 8.78
C HIS A 293 1.45 -17.61 9.32
N THR A 294 0.25 -17.59 8.75
CA THR A 294 -0.91 -18.38 9.24
C THR A 294 -1.04 -19.76 8.60
N ARG A 295 -0.35 -20.03 7.47
CA ARG A 295 -0.40 -21.34 6.80
C ARG A 295 0.93 -22.06 7.00
N PHE A 296 0.85 -23.19 7.69
CA PHE A 296 1.97 -24.06 8.00
C PHE A 296 1.85 -25.37 7.24
N SER A 297 2.90 -25.76 6.51
CA SER A 297 2.97 -27.06 5.88
C SER A 297 3.45 -28.09 6.89
N SER A 298 2.58 -29.02 7.31
CA SER A 298 2.94 -30.11 8.22
C SER A 298 3.96 -31.09 7.63
N ILE A 299 4.14 -31.09 6.31
CA ILE A 299 5.06 -31.98 5.59
C ILE A 299 6.47 -31.40 5.53
N THR A 300 6.60 -30.10 5.29
CA THR A 300 7.89 -29.43 5.13
C THR A 300 8.34 -28.67 6.37
N GLY A 301 7.47 -28.49 7.36
CA GLY A 301 7.76 -27.72 8.57
C GLY A 301 7.89 -26.21 8.34
N ASN A 302 7.57 -25.73 7.13
CA ASN A 302 7.78 -24.35 6.72
C ASN A 302 6.45 -23.62 6.48
N HIS A 303 6.48 -22.31 6.66
CA HIS A 303 5.41 -21.41 6.24
C HIS A 303 5.27 -21.40 4.72
N HIS A 304 4.06 -21.09 4.22
CA HIS A 304 3.86 -20.88 2.80
C HIS A 304 4.54 -19.57 2.37
N GLN A 305 5.46 -19.68 1.41
CA GLN A 305 6.29 -18.56 0.94
C GLN A 305 6.30 -18.48 -0.59
N SER A 306 6.30 -17.31 -1.20
CA SER A 306 6.42 -17.21 -2.65
C SER A 306 7.25 -16.02 -3.11
N VAL A 307 7.71 -16.10 -4.37
CA VAL A 307 8.40 -15.03 -5.08
C VAL A 307 7.42 -14.51 -6.13
N ILE A 308 6.76 -13.39 -5.84
CA ILE A 308 5.69 -12.82 -6.68
C ILE A 308 5.83 -11.31 -6.91
N ASP A 309 6.67 -10.65 -6.10
CA ASP A 309 7.02 -9.24 -6.25
C ASP A 309 8.31 -9.14 -7.06
N LEU A 310 8.23 -8.60 -8.27
CA LEU A 310 9.34 -8.65 -9.24
C LEU A 310 9.81 -7.26 -9.67
N PHE A 311 11.06 -7.20 -10.12
CA PHE A 311 11.63 -6.11 -10.90
C PHE A 311 12.11 -6.65 -12.25
N LEU A 312 11.54 -6.12 -13.32
CA LEU A 312 11.90 -6.42 -14.70
C LEU A 312 12.44 -5.16 -15.37
N SER A 313 13.35 -5.31 -16.35
CA SER A 313 13.76 -4.18 -17.19
C SER A 313 13.99 -4.55 -18.65
N THR A 314 13.78 -3.57 -19.54
CA THR A 314 14.00 -3.74 -21.00
C THR A 314 15.48 -3.80 -21.40
N GLN A 315 16.35 -3.26 -20.56
CA GLN A 315 17.81 -3.28 -20.74
C GLN A 315 18.48 -3.50 -19.39
N GLU A 316 19.75 -3.90 -19.42
CA GLU A 316 20.58 -4.04 -18.23
C GLU A 316 20.67 -2.72 -17.44
N LEU A 317 20.57 -2.80 -16.11
CA LEU A 317 20.69 -1.67 -15.21
C LEU A 317 22.12 -1.61 -14.68
N HIS A 318 22.76 -0.46 -14.84
CA HIS A 318 24.12 -0.26 -14.36
C HIS A 318 24.18 -0.23 -12.83
N ASN A 319 25.07 -1.03 -12.26
CA ASN A 319 25.24 -1.21 -10.81
C ASN A 319 23.92 -1.51 -10.09
N ALA A 320 23.10 -2.38 -10.68
CA ALA A 320 21.88 -2.84 -10.06
C ALA A 320 22.19 -3.59 -8.75
N GLN A 321 21.45 -3.26 -7.70
CA GLN A 321 21.40 -4.04 -6.47
C GLN A 321 19.94 -4.22 -6.09
N LEU A 322 19.59 -5.42 -5.65
CA LEU A 322 18.25 -5.75 -5.20
C LEU A 322 18.34 -6.35 -3.80
N LYS A 323 17.64 -5.75 -2.84
CA LYS A 323 17.48 -6.28 -1.48
C LYS A 323 16.01 -6.60 -1.23
N VAL A 324 15.73 -7.83 -0.80
CA VAL A 324 14.46 -8.21 -0.19
C VAL A 324 14.59 -7.96 1.31
N HIS A 325 13.69 -7.15 1.85
CA HIS A 325 13.70 -6.77 3.25
C HIS A 325 12.82 -7.72 4.07
N ASP A 326 13.44 -8.68 4.73
CA ASP A 326 12.83 -9.53 5.77
C ASP A 326 13.00 -8.94 7.18
N ASP A 327 13.86 -7.92 7.32
CA ASP A 327 14.19 -7.18 8.52
C ASP A 327 13.18 -6.07 8.85
N LEU A 328 12.41 -5.61 7.85
CA LEU A 328 11.45 -4.53 8.00
C LEU A 328 10.08 -5.05 8.46
N SER A 329 9.74 -4.81 9.71
CA SER A 329 8.42 -5.13 10.28
C SER A 329 7.35 -4.12 9.83
N LEU A 330 6.87 -4.23 8.59
CA LEU A 330 5.80 -3.36 8.04
C LEU A 330 4.38 -3.88 8.29
N GLY A 331 4.21 -5.03 8.94
CA GLY A 331 2.91 -5.60 9.25
C GLY A 331 2.14 -6.13 8.03
N SER A 332 2.84 -6.35 6.92
CA SER A 332 2.36 -7.01 5.70
C SER A 332 2.88 -8.44 5.62
N ASP A 333 2.17 -9.31 4.92
CA ASP A 333 2.67 -10.62 4.51
C ASP A 333 3.61 -10.53 3.28
N HIS A 334 3.74 -9.35 2.66
CA HIS A 334 4.78 -9.06 1.68
C HIS A 334 6.01 -8.40 2.31
N SER A 335 7.19 -8.87 1.90
CA SER A 335 8.48 -8.25 2.17
C SER A 335 8.73 -7.12 1.16
N PRO A 336 9.14 -5.91 1.58
CA PRO A 336 9.53 -4.85 0.65
C PRO A 336 10.75 -5.22 -0.17
N LEU A 337 10.79 -4.78 -1.43
CA LEU A 337 11.97 -4.92 -2.28
C LEU A 337 12.56 -3.53 -2.57
N ALA A 338 13.87 -3.40 -2.43
CA ALA A 338 14.62 -2.20 -2.77
C ALA A 338 15.54 -2.49 -3.96
N LEU A 339 15.24 -1.88 -5.11
CA LEU A 339 16.11 -1.87 -6.27
C LEU A 339 16.86 -0.53 -6.33
N SER A 340 18.18 -0.57 -6.36
CA SER A 340 19.02 0.60 -6.64
C SER A 340 19.79 0.40 -7.93
N CYS A 341 19.94 1.45 -8.73
CA CYS A 341 20.77 1.45 -9.93
C CYS A 341 21.30 2.86 -10.21
N LEU A 342 22.34 2.97 -11.05
CA LEU A 342 22.85 4.26 -11.48
C LEU A 342 21.95 4.85 -12.57
N VAL A 343 21.60 6.11 -12.39
CA VAL A 343 20.91 6.95 -13.37
C VAL A 343 21.75 8.18 -13.70
N PRO A 344 21.57 8.79 -14.89
CA PRO A 344 22.22 10.05 -15.22
C PRO A 344 21.90 11.12 -14.16
N PRO A 345 22.87 12.01 -13.84
CA PRO A 345 22.66 13.08 -12.88
C PRO A 345 21.50 13.99 -13.32
N PRO A 346 20.79 14.62 -12.37
CA PRO A 346 19.69 15.51 -12.72
C PRO A 346 20.22 16.63 -13.62
N SER A 347 19.43 16.98 -14.63
CA SER A 347 19.76 18.16 -15.44
C SER A 347 19.86 19.37 -14.52
N PRO A 348 20.87 20.25 -14.72
CA PRO A 348 21.00 21.44 -13.90
C PRO A 348 19.71 22.23 -13.96
N SER A 349 19.23 22.67 -12.79
CA SER A 349 18.07 23.57 -12.70
C SER A 349 18.29 24.73 -13.67
N PRO A 350 17.38 24.96 -14.64
CA PRO A 350 17.53 26.10 -15.51
C PRO A 350 17.63 27.35 -14.63
N ASN A 351 18.75 28.09 -14.72
CA ASN A 351 18.97 29.37 -14.03
C ASN A 351 17.99 30.48 -14.49
N HIS A 352 17.06 30.15 -15.38
CA HIS A 352 16.00 31.05 -15.78
C HIS A 352 14.75 30.74 -14.96
N PRO A 353 14.10 31.77 -14.37
CA PRO A 353 12.81 31.58 -13.74
C PRO A 353 11.91 30.90 -14.77
N ARG A 354 11.35 29.74 -14.41
CA ARG A 354 10.39 29.04 -15.24
C ARG A 354 9.28 30.04 -15.55
N LEU A 355 9.26 30.56 -16.77
CA LEU A 355 8.21 31.44 -17.25
C LEU A 355 6.95 30.56 -17.34
N LEU A 356 6.20 30.55 -16.25
CA LEU A 356 4.92 29.87 -16.20
C LEU A 356 3.97 30.67 -17.09
N TRP A 357 3.37 29.98 -18.05
CA TRP A 357 2.27 30.55 -18.81
C TRP A 357 1.19 30.95 -17.82
N ASN A 358 0.84 32.24 -17.81
CA ASN A 358 -0.30 32.69 -17.04
C ASN A 358 -1.57 32.23 -17.74
N LEU A 359 -1.96 30.98 -17.52
CA LEU A 359 -3.11 30.36 -18.17
C LEU A 359 -4.43 31.04 -17.79
N SER A 360 -4.46 31.85 -16.73
CA SER A 360 -5.64 32.68 -16.41
C SER A 360 -5.95 33.67 -17.54
N ARG A 361 -4.96 34.07 -18.34
CA ARG A 361 -5.14 34.95 -19.50
C ARG A 361 -5.96 34.33 -20.63
N LEU A 362 -6.13 32.99 -20.64
CA LEU A 362 -7.05 32.34 -21.57
C LEU A 362 -8.52 32.69 -21.29
N SER A 363 -8.83 33.25 -20.12
CA SER A 363 -10.17 33.74 -19.78
C SER A 363 -10.39 35.23 -20.12
N GLU A 364 -9.37 35.94 -20.62
CA GLU A 364 -9.48 37.33 -21.07
C GLU A 364 -10.27 37.40 -22.38
N HIS A 365 -11.14 38.42 -22.51
CA HIS A 365 -12.09 38.56 -23.62
C HIS A 365 -11.42 38.72 -25.00
N ASP A 366 -10.15 39.14 -25.03
CA ASP A 366 -9.36 39.45 -26.22
C ASP A 366 -8.17 38.48 -26.43
N CYS A 367 -8.17 37.33 -25.75
CA CYS A 367 -7.09 36.35 -25.86
C CYS A 367 -7.08 35.64 -27.23
N THR A 368 -6.27 36.15 -28.17
CA THR A 368 -6.09 35.58 -29.53
C THR A 368 -5.61 34.13 -29.53
N TYR A 369 -4.89 33.70 -28.48
CA TYR A 369 -4.40 32.33 -28.34
C TYR A 369 -5.52 31.29 -28.20
N VAL A 370 -6.64 31.63 -27.58
CA VAL A 370 -7.79 30.70 -27.47
C VAL A 370 -8.33 30.37 -28.85
N GLN A 371 -8.47 31.38 -29.71
CA GLN A 371 -8.95 31.19 -31.07
C GLN A 371 -7.93 30.43 -31.92
N LEU A 372 -6.64 30.77 -31.80
CA LEU A 372 -5.57 30.08 -32.49
C LEU A 372 -5.49 28.58 -32.10
N CYS A 373 -5.59 28.26 -30.81
CA CYS A 373 -5.65 26.88 -30.33
C CYS A 373 -6.89 26.14 -30.87
N LYS A 374 -8.08 26.77 -30.82
CA LYS A 374 -9.31 26.20 -31.38
C LYS A 374 -9.17 25.91 -32.87
N ASP A 375 -8.60 26.83 -33.63
CA ASP A 375 -8.44 26.67 -35.07
C ASP A 375 -7.40 25.60 -35.41
N LYS A 376 -6.32 25.48 -34.62
CA LYS A 376 -5.30 24.42 -34.79
C LYS A 376 -5.78 23.03 -34.37
N ILE A 377 -6.65 22.93 -33.36
CA ILE A 377 -7.23 21.66 -32.89
C ILE A 377 -8.40 21.20 -33.77
N ARG A 378 -9.10 22.10 -34.47
CA ARG A 378 -10.30 21.79 -35.26
C ARG A 378 -10.11 20.63 -36.27
N PRO A 379 -9.02 20.54 -37.05
CA PRO A 379 -8.80 19.41 -37.95
C PRO A 379 -8.69 18.08 -37.19
N PHE A 380 -8.08 18.08 -36.00
CA PHE A 380 -7.95 16.90 -35.16
C PHE A 380 -9.30 16.43 -34.59
N LEU A 381 -10.15 17.39 -34.19
CA LEU A 381 -11.52 17.10 -33.73
C LEU A 381 -12.38 16.52 -34.85
N GLN A 382 -12.27 17.04 -36.08
CA GLN A 382 -12.95 16.46 -37.24
C GLN A 382 -12.50 15.04 -37.50
N LEU A 383 -11.19 14.78 -37.47
CA LEU A 383 -10.64 13.43 -37.64
C LEU A 383 -11.16 12.45 -36.57
N LEU A 384 -11.23 12.88 -35.30
CA LEU A 384 -11.79 12.11 -34.19
C LEU A 384 -13.28 11.81 -34.34
N GLN A 385 -14.05 12.77 -34.85
CA GLN A 385 -15.49 12.61 -35.12
C GLN A 385 -15.72 11.65 -36.29
N GLU A 386 -14.92 11.74 -37.35
CA GLU A 386 -14.97 10.79 -38.47
C GLU A 386 -14.62 9.37 -38.01
N TYR A 387 -13.62 9.21 -37.15
CA TYR A 387 -13.23 7.91 -36.58
C TYR A 387 -14.35 7.30 -35.72
N THR A 388 -14.99 8.11 -34.86
CA THR A 388 -16.08 7.65 -33.99
C THR A 388 -17.40 7.39 -34.72
N VAL A 389 -17.61 7.99 -35.89
CA VAL A 389 -18.75 7.68 -36.78
C VAL A 389 -18.51 6.38 -37.55
N ALA A 390 -17.27 6.15 -38.03
CA ALA A 390 -16.91 4.92 -38.75
C ALA A 390 -17.12 3.66 -37.90
N ASP A 391 -16.76 3.70 -36.61
CA ASP A 391 -16.98 2.59 -35.66
C ASP A 391 -18.47 2.26 -35.44
N LYS A 392 -19.36 3.28 -35.47
CA LYS A 392 -20.80 3.06 -35.31
C LYS A 392 -21.45 2.44 -36.54
N THR A 393 -20.89 2.66 -37.72
CA THR A 393 -21.36 2.05 -38.98
C THR A 393 -20.78 0.65 -39.25
N GLY A 394 -19.73 0.23 -38.55
CA GLY A 394 -19.13 -1.11 -38.64
C GLY A 394 -19.82 -2.19 -37.82
N ALA A 395 -20.67 -1.83 -36.84
CA ALA A 395 -21.36 -2.76 -35.95
C ALA A 395 -22.69 -3.33 -36.52
N GLN A 396 -23.03 -3.02 -37.77
CA GLN A 396 -24.12 -3.66 -38.51
C GLN A 396 -23.58 -4.33 -39.76
N LYS A 397 -22.94 -5.49 -39.61
CA LYS A 397 -22.90 -6.53 -40.64
C LYS A 397 -22.69 -7.90 -40.03
#